data_AF-A0A7W4PHW4-F1
#
_entry.id   AF-A0A7W4PHW4-F1
#
_cell.length_a   1.000
_cell.length_b   1.000
_cell.length_c   1.000
_cell.angle_alpha   90.00
_cell.angle_beta   90.00
_cell.angle_gamma   90.00
#
_symmetry.space_group_name_H-M   'P 1'
#
loop_
_entity.id
_entity.type
_entity.pdbx_description
1 polymer ?
#
loop_
_entity_poly.entity_id
_entity_poly.type
_entity_poly.pdbx_seq_one_letter_code
_entity_poly.pdbx_strand_id
1 'polypeptide(L)'
;MTDSFDDVAALIREAEAERDRFLDRFAHLCEQALPRQTTVSRSRRGLFRKTETIDGLAVRLGTQAFHLARAAGQIEASIVHEVRGVTLSRRTVHLREWITTLVGQVQALGGAVSGEGAALAHATRWSG
;
A
#
# COMPACT_ATOMS: atom_id res chain seq x y z
N MET A 1 -21.67 35.44 13.15
CA MET A 1 -22.14 34.04 12.95
C MET A 1 -21.52 33.48 11.66
N THR A 2 -20.20 33.62 11.52
CA THR A 2 -19.42 33.24 10.32
C THR A 2 -18.23 32.38 10.75
N ASP A 3 -17.66 32.66 11.93
CA ASP A 3 -16.62 31.82 12.59
C ASP A 3 -16.91 30.32 12.54
N SER A 4 -18.14 29.90 12.86
CA SER A 4 -18.47 28.46 12.91
C SER A 4 -18.37 27.75 11.56
N PHE A 5 -18.57 28.44 10.43
CA PHE A 5 -18.43 27.84 9.09
C PHE A 5 -16.98 27.88 8.61
N ASP A 6 -16.25 28.95 8.94
CA ASP A 6 -14.82 29.06 8.64
C ASP A 6 -14.00 28.00 9.40
N ASP A 7 -14.39 27.70 10.64
CA ASP A 7 -13.82 26.61 11.45
C ASP A 7 -14.06 25.24 10.81
N VAL A 8 -15.28 24.96 10.36
CA VAL A 8 -15.60 23.70 9.67
C VAL A 8 -14.80 23.58 8.37
N ALA A 9 -14.68 24.67 7.61
CA ALA A 9 -13.88 24.68 6.39
C ALA A 9 -12.39 24.46 6.68
N ALA A 10 -11.87 25.00 7.78
CA ALA A 10 -10.49 24.74 8.22
C ALA A 10 -10.27 23.27 8.59
N LEU A 11 -11.21 22.66 9.33
CA LEU A 11 -11.16 21.24 9.68
C LEU A 11 -11.17 20.32 8.45
N ILE A 12 -11.99 20.64 7.44
CA ILE A 12 -12.04 19.88 6.18
C ILE A 12 -10.69 19.94 5.46
N ARG A 13 -10.10 21.14 5.30
CA ARG A 13 -8.80 21.30 4.63
C ARG A 13 -7.69 20.56 5.36
N GLU A 14 -7.70 20.55 6.69
CA GLU A 14 -6.71 19.81 7.48
C GLU A 14 -6.87 18.28 7.27
N ALA A 15 -8.11 17.78 7.30
CA ALA A 15 -8.38 16.37 7.06
C ALA A 15 -7.97 15.93 5.64
N GLU A 16 -8.19 16.78 4.64
CA GLU A 16 -7.74 16.54 3.26
C GLU A 16 -6.21 16.54 3.15
N ALA A 17 -5.54 17.52 3.77
CA ALA A 17 -4.07 17.59 3.79
C ALA A 17 -3.45 16.36 4.49
N GLU A 18 -4.04 15.89 5.58
CA GLU A 18 -3.57 14.71 6.29
C GLU A 18 -3.76 13.43 5.45
N ARG A 19 -4.89 13.31 4.74
CA ARG A 19 -5.12 12.22 3.78
C ARG A 19 -4.11 12.24 2.65
N ASP A 20 -3.73 13.42 2.16
CA ASP A 20 -2.71 13.54 1.12
C ASP A 20 -1.34 13.11 1.63
N ARG A 21 -0.94 13.53 2.83
CA ARG A 21 0.33 13.11 3.44
C ARG A 21 0.35 11.62 3.79
N PHE A 22 -0.81 10.98 3.98
CA PHE A 22 -0.89 9.56 4.28
C PHE A 22 -0.33 8.71 3.14
N LEU A 23 -0.79 8.90 1.90
CA LEU A 23 -0.32 8.09 0.77
C LEU A 23 1.20 8.22 0.58
N ASP A 24 1.73 9.43 0.69
CA ASP A 24 3.15 9.70 0.47
C ASP A 24 4.02 9.01 1.54
N ARG A 25 3.64 9.16 2.82
CA ARG A 25 4.33 8.48 3.94
C ARG A 25 4.22 6.96 3.83
N PHE A 26 3.03 6.47 3.50
CA PHE A 26 2.77 5.04 3.41
C PHE A 26 3.51 4.38 2.24
N ALA A 27 3.54 5.05 1.08
CA ALA A 27 4.32 4.61 -0.07
C ALA A 27 5.82 4.55 0.26
N HIS A 28 6.35 5.56 0.96
CA HIS A 28 7.74 5.54 1.38
C HIS A 28 8.04 4.38 2.35
N LEU A 29 7.15 4.14 3.31
CA LEU A 29 7.26 3.00 4.23
C LEU A 29 7.27 1.66 3.47
N CYS A 30 6.38 1.48 2.49
CA CYS A 30 6.34 0.26 1.68
C CYS A 30 7.57 0.11 0.77
N GLU A 31 8.11 1.18 0.21
CA GLU A 31 9.35 1.13 -0.59
C GLU A 31 10.54 0.73 0.29
N GLN A 32 10.60 1.19 1.54
CA GLN A 32 11.66 0.81 2.47
C GLN A 32 11.51 -0.63 2.97
N ALA A 33 10.31 -1.03 3.39
CA ALA A 33 10.07 -2.33 4.02
C ALA A 33 9.98 -3.47 3.00
N LEU A 34 9.45 -3.20 1.80
CA LEU A 34 9.14 -4.20 0.77
C LEU A 34 9.64 -3.74 -0.62
N PRO A 35 10.94 -3.45 -0.79
CA PRO A 35 11.47 -2.76 -1.98
C PRO A 35 11.25 -3.53 -3.28
N ARG A 36 11.12 -4.87 -3.24
CA ARG A 36 10.95 -5.71 -4.43
C ARG A 36 9.47 -5.96 -4.78
N GLN A 37 8.58 -5.72 -3.84
CA GLN A 37 7.14 -5.97 -3.97
C GLN A 37 6.36 -4.67 -4.24
N THR A 38 6.97 -3.53 -3.92
CA THR A 38 6.35 -2.21 -3.98
C THR A 38 6.68 -1.52 -5.30
N THR A 39 5.68 -0.95 -5.94
CA THR A 39 5.81 -0.07 -7.12
C THR A 39 5.03 1.21 -6.85
N VAL A 40 5.68 2.36 -6.93
CA VAL A 40 5.06 3.67 -6.70
C VAL A 40 4.95 4.42 -8.02
N SER A 41 3.75 4.92 -8.31
CA SER A 41 3.47 5.79 -9.45
C SER A 41 3.63 7.25 -9.01
N ARG A 42 4.38 8.03 -9.79
CA ARG A 42 4.67 9.44 -9.54
C ARG A 42 4.39 10.26 -10.80
N SER A 43 3.81 11.44 -10.63
CA SER A 43 3.70 12.45 -11.69
C SER A 43 4.27 13.77 -11.23
N ARG A 44 4.68 14.58 -12.21
CA ARG A 44 5.12 15.95 -11.98
C ARG A 44 3.94 16.88 -12.18
N ARG A 45 3.56 17.63 -11.15
CA ARG A 45 2.48 18.65 -11.20
C ARG A 45 3.03 20.08 -11.16
N GLY A 46 2.21 21.01 -11.66
CA GLY A 46 2.47 22.45 -11.71
C GLY A 46 2.98 22.97 -13.07
N LEU A 47 2.86 24.29 -13.28
CA LEU A 47 3.25 25.00 -14.53
C LEU A 47 4.70 24.76 -14.95
N PHE A 48 5.57 24.36 -14.01
CA PHE A 48 6.98 24.08 -14.27
C PHE A 48 7.39 22.65 -13.93
N ARG A 49 6.43 21.72 -13.69
CA ARG A 49 6.71 20.31 -13.35
C ARG A 49 7.74 20.11 -12.22
N LYS A 50 7.84 21.08 -11.31
CA LYS A 50 8.90 21.12 -10.27
C LYS A 50 8.56 20.25 -9.06
N THR A 51 7.28 19.94 -8.86
CA THR A 51 6.80 19.13 -7.75
C THR A 51 6.45 17.75 -8.24
N GLU A 52 7.17 16.73 -7.76
CA GLU A 52 6.83 15.34 -7.95
C GLU A 52 5.85 14.91 -6.84
N THR A 53 4.72 14.32 -7.24
CA THR A 53 3.68 13.84 -6.34
C THR A 53 3.44 12.36 -6.58
N ILE A 54 3.25 11.59 -5.51
CA ILE A 54 2.88 10.18 -5.61
C ILE A 54 1.40 10.10 -5.98
N ASP A 55 1.09 9.50 -7.12
CA ASP A 55 -0.29 9.31 -7.58
C ASP A 55 -0.85 7.96 -7.16
N GLY A 56 0.01 7.00 -6.80
CA GLY A 56 -0.43 5.70 -6.34
C GLY A 56 0.70 4.77 -5.95
N LEU A 57 0.30 3.65 -5.37
CA LEU A 57 1.16 2.58 -4.90
C LEU A 57 0.53 1.24 -5.28
N ALA A 58 1.36 0.27 -5.64
CA ALA A 58 0.99 -1.14 -5.77
C ALA A 58 1.97 -2.00 -4.96
N VAL A 59 1.45 -2.88 -4.09
CA VAL A 59 2.25 -3.88 -3.36
C VAL A 59 1.82 -5.27 -3.83
N ARG A 60 2.74 -6.05 -4.42
CA ARG A 60 2.47 -7.38 -4.96
C ARG A 60 2.94 -8.47 -4.01
N LEU A 61 2.01 -9.29 -3.53
CA LEU A 61 2.26 -10.41 -2.62
C LEU A 61 1.55 -11.66 -3.15
N GLY A 62 2.32 -12.64 -3.63
CA GLY A 62 1.76 -13.86 -4.22
C GLY A 62 0.88 -13.55 -5.43
N THR A 63 -0.39 -13.95 -5.37
CA THR A 63 -1.40 -13.70 -6.43
C THR A 63 -2.24 -12.45 -6.18
N GLN A 64 -1.91 -11.65 -5.17
CA GLN A 64 -2.63 -10.42 -4.85
C GLN A 64 -1.75 -9.20 -5.09
N ALA A 65 -2.34 -8.17 -5.70
CA ALA A 65 -1.77 -6.84 -5.79
C ALA A 65 -2.68 -5.86 -5.04
N PHE A 66 -2.10 -5.16 -4.08
CA PHE A 66 -2.74 -4.19 -3.22
C PHE A 66 -2.47 -2.80 -3.78
N HIS A 67 -3.50 -2.11 -4.26
CA HIS A 67 -3.38 -0.81 -4.88
C HIS A 67 -3.97 0.31 -4.03
N LEU A 68 -3.25 1.43 -3.95
CA LEU A 68 -3.78 2.73 -3.54
C LEU A 68 -3.58 3.70 -4.70
N ALA A 69 -4.59 4.51 -5.02
CA ALA A 69 -4.49 5.53 -6.05
C ALA A 69 -5.18 6.82 -5.61
N ARG A 70 -4.64 7.96 -6.03
CA ARG A 70 -5.34 9.24 -5.96
C ARG A 70 -6.37 9.30 -7.08
N ALA A 71 -7.65 9.37 -6.71
CA ALA A 71 -8.76 9.49 -7.64
C ALA A 71 -9.71 10.59 -7.15
N ALA A 72 -9.97 11.61 -7.98
CA ALA A 72 -10.88 12.72 -7.66
C ALA A 72 -10.67 13.36 -6.27
N GLY A 73 -9.40 13.54 -5.87
CA GLY A 73 -9.04 14.11 -4.56
C GLY A 73 -9.18 13.17 -3.37
N GLN A 74 -9.56 11.91 -3.61
CA GLN A 74 -9.67 10.84 -2.61
C GLN A 74 -8.58 9.79 -2.81
N ILE A 75 -8.38 8.94 -1.80
CA ILE A 75 -7.58 7.72 -1.91
C ILE A 75 -8.53 6.57 -2.18
N GLU A 76 -8.41 5.98 -3.37
CA GLU A 76 -9.11 4.74 -3.71
C GLU A 76 -8.20 3.55 -3.40
N ALA A 77 -8.72 2.62 -2.59
CA ALA A 77 -8.04 1.38 -2.27
C ALA A 77 -8.67 0.23 -3.07
N SER A 78 -7.85 -0.60 -3.69
CA SER A 78 -8.33 -1.81 -4.36
C SER A 78 -7.40 -3.00 -4.15
N ILE A 79 -7.99 -4.19 -4.19
CA ILE A 79 -7.28 -5.47 -4.17
C ILE A 79 -7.53 -6.14 -5.52
N VAL A 80 -6.45 -6.50 -6.17
CA VAL A 80 -6.44 -7.16 -7.48
C VAL A 80 -5.96 -8.59 -7.28
N HIS A 81 -6.67 -9.56 -7.83
CA HIS A 81 -6.17 -10.92 -7.97
C HIS A 81 -5.47 -11.02 -9.33
N GLU A 82 -4.16 -11.26 -9.32
CA GLU A 82 -3.31 -11.33 -10.51
C GLU A 82 -2.61 -12.69 -10.59
N VAL A 83 -2.68 -13.33 -11.76
CA VAL A 83 -1.96 -14.58 -12.03
C VAL A 83 -1.14 -14.38 -13.29
N ARG A 84 0.19 -14.51 -13.17
CA ARG A 84 1.15 -14.36 -14.29
C ARG A 84 0.97 -13.05 -15.07
N GLY A 85 0.73 -11.93 -14.38
CA GLY A 85 0.49 -10.63 -15.03
C GLY A 85 -0.94 -10.39 -15.50
N VAL A 86 -1.82 -11.40 -15.41
CA VAL A 86 -3.23 -11.28 -15.84
C VAL A 86 -4.10 -10.97 -14.63
N THR A 87 -4.83 -9.85 -14.68
CA THR A 87 -5.84 -9.51 -13.69
C THR A 87 -7.06 -10.42 -13.86
N LEU A 88 -7.36 -11.23 -12.86
CA LEU A 88 -8.56 -12.06 -12.81
C LEU A 88 -9.75 -11.28 -12.24
N SER A 89 -9.50 -10.48 -11.21
CA SER A 89 -10.52 -9.63 -10.60
C SER A 89 -9.90 -8.41 -9.94
N ARG A 90 -10.67 -7.33 -9.86
CA ARG A 90 -10.36 -6.12 -9.10
C ARG A 90 -11.56 -5.76 -8.24
N ARG A 91 -11.29 -5.47 -6.98
CA ARG A 91 -12.29 -5.05 -6.00
C ARG A 91 -11.83 -3.76 -5.34
N THR A 92 -12.61 -2.71 -5.47
CA THR A 92 -12.45 -1.50 -4.65
C THR A 92 -12.93 -1.81 -3.23
N VAL A 93 -12.15 -1.39 -2.23
CA VAL A 93 -12.34 -1.74 -0.82
C VAL A 93 -12.20 -0.51 0.05
N HIS A 94 -12.67 -0.62 1.29
CA HIS A 94 -12.36 0.40 2.29
C HIS A 94 -10.88 0.32 2.68
N LEU A 95 -10.23 1.47 2.92
CA LEU A 95 -8.80 1.55 3.26
C LEU A 95 -8.44 0.69 4.49
N ARG A 96 -9.31 0.64 5.50
CA ARG A 96 -9.12 -0.23 6.68
C ARG A 96 -8.98 -1.69 6.29
N GLU A 97 -9.90 -2.19 5.46
CA GLU A 97 -9.88 -3.57 5.01
C GLU A 97 -8.59 -3.85 4.24
N TRP A 98 -8.24 -2.96 3.30
CA TRP A 98 -7.01 -3.02 2.53
C TRP A 98 -5.77 -3.20 3.42
N ILE A 99 -5.62 -2.37 4.45
CA ILE A 99 -4.46 -2.43 5.37
C ILE A 99 -4.46 -3.76 6.13
N THR A 100 -5.61 -4.16 6.68
CA THR A 100 -5.69 -5.42 7.46
C THR A 100 -5.37 -6.64 6.62
N THR A 101 -5.82 -6.68 5.36
CA THR A 101 -5.52 -7.78 4.44
C THR A 101 -4.04 -7.77 4.05
N LEU A 102 -3.45 -6.61 3.75
CA LEU A 102 -2.03 -6.49 3.43
C LEU A 102 -1.15 -6.98 4.58
N VAL A 103 -1.41 -6.53 5.81
CA VAL A 103 -0.66 -6.95 7.01
C VAL A 103 -0.77 -8.46 7.21
N GLY A 104 -1.96 -9.04 7.05
CA GLY A 104 -2.16 -10.49 7.12
C GLY A 104 -1.32 -11.25 6.09
N GLN A 105 -1.24 -10.77 4.84
CA GLN A 105 -0.43 -11.38 3.79
C GLN A 105 1.08 -11.27 4.07
N VAL A 106 1.55 -10.11 4.54
CA VAL A 106 2.96 -9.92 4.91
C VAL A 106 3.36 -10.87 6.05
N GLN A 107 2.50 -11.02 7.06
CA GLN A 107 2.73 -11.94 8.18
C GLN A 107 2.75 -13.40 7.72
N ALA A 108 1.82 -13.80 6.85
CA ALA A 108 1.77 -15.14 6.29
C ALA A 108 3.06 -15.48 5.51
N LEU A 109 3.56 -14.52 4.72
CA LEU A 109 4.83 -14.66 4.00
C LEU A 109 6.02 -14.80 4.95
N GLY A 110 6.12 -13.96 5.98
CA GLY A 110 7.19 -14.01 6.98
C GLY A 110 7.19 -15.30 7.81
N GLY A 111 6.01 -15.83 8.11
CA GLY A 111 5.84 -17.13 8.76
C GLY A 111 6.25 -18.31 7.87
N ALA A 112 5.90 -18.28 6.59
CA ALA A 112 6.27 -19.33 5.63
C ALA A 112 7.79 -19.42 5.42
N VAL A 113 8.48 -18.29 5.30
CA VAL A 113 9.95 -18.25 5.15
C VAL A 113 10.68 -18.78 6.40
N SER A 114 10.09 -18.63 7.58
CA SER A 114 10.68 -19.10 8.84
C SER A 114 10.43 -20.59 9.12
N GLY A 115 9.36 -21.18 8.56
CA GLY A 115 8.97 -22.57 8.81
C GLY A 115 9.80 -23.65 8.10
N GLU A 116 10.45 -23.31 6.98
CA GLU A 116 11.13 -24.31 6.13
C GLU A 116 12.65 -24.42 6.40
N GLY A 117 13.28 -23.36 6.93
CA GLY A 117 14.69 -23.35 7.32
C GLY A 117 15.02 -24.13 8.60
N ALA A 118 14.06 -24.28 9.52
CA ALA A 118 14.22 -25.05 10.75
C ALA A 118 13.96 -26.57 10.54
N ALA A 119 13.22 -26.92 9.48
CA ALA A 119 12.90 -28.32 9.19
C ALA A 119 14.08 -29.08 8.56
N LEU A 120 14.87 -28.40 7.72
CA LEU A 120 16.04 -29.01 7.06
C LEU A 120 17.27 -29.13 7.98
N ALA A 121 17.29 -28.41 9.12
CA ALA A 121 18.40 -28.46 10.08
C ALA A 121 18.38 -29.69 10.99
N HIS A 122 17.25 -30.37 11.17
CA HIS A 122 17.15 -31.57 12.00
C HIS A 122 17.23 -32.88 11.19
N ALA A 123 17.04 -32.83 9.88
CA ALA A 123 17.07 -34.01 9.01
C ALA A 123 18.49 -34.45 8.57
N THR A 124 19.51 -33.60 8.72
CA THR A 124 20.89 -33.88 8.28
C THR A 124 21.84 -34.35 9.37
N ARG A 125 21.36 -34.56 10.61
CA ARG A 125 22.21 -34.98 11.75
C ARG A 125 22.25 -36.50 11.97
N TRP A 126 21.44 -37.32 11.31
CA TRP A 126 21.42 -38.78 11.50
C TRP A 126 21.70 -39.52 10.20
N SER A 127 22.99 -39.56 9.82
CA SER A 127 23.61 -40.54 8.92
C SER A 127 25.12 -40.40 9.04
N GLY A 128 25.68 -41.05 10.06
CA GLY A 128 27.12 -41.10 10.36
C GLY A 128 27.35 -41.99 11.55
#